data_AF-A0AAN6NKG0-F1
#
_entry.id   AF-A0AAN6NKG0-F1
#
_cell.length_a   1.000
_cell.length_b   1.000
_cell.length_c   1.000
_cell.angle_alpha   90.00
_cell.angle_beta   90.00
_cell.angle_gamma   90.00
#
_symmetry.space_group_name_H-M   'P 1'
#
loop_
_entity.id
_entity.type
_entity.pdbx_description
1 polymer ?
#
loop_
_entity_poly.entity_id
_entity_poly.type
_entity_poly.pdbx_seq_one_letter_code
_entity_poly.pdbx_strand_id
1 'polypeptide(L)'
;TMVPCQIVCLITFVAIQALQDDAFEIEFSSFDELLQRPNLEDVNCIELGWKDGMQEKPIFPLKYYKFLELWNRTWLVAGNRNTLRPYALRIGGGNKINSSLTSAIRNYILSHNTQTFETSYQ
;
A
#
# COMPACT_ATOMS: atom_id res chain seq x y z
N THR A 1 -10.21 -25.85 4.06
CA THR A 1 -11.37 -25.18 3.43
C THR A 1 -10.85 -24.30 2.32
N MET A 2 -11.07 -24.67 1.05
CA MET A 2 -10.73 -23.82 -0.10
C MET A 2 -11.67 -22.62 -0.10
N VAL A 3 -11.15 -21.41 0.02
CA VAL A 3 -11.95 -20.19 -0.14
C VAL A 3 -12.14 -20.00 -1.66
N PRO A 4 -13.38 -20.06 -2.19
CA PRO A 4 -13.65 -20.07 -3.63
C PRO A 4 -13.64 -18.67 -4.25
N CYS A 5 -12.76 -17.80 -3.77
CA CYS A 5 -12.62 -16.44 -4.25
C CYS A 5 -11.17 -16.26 -4.68
N GLN A 6 -10.93 -15.75 -5.90
CA GLN A 6 -9.61 -15.24 -6.25
C GLN A 6 -9.22 -14.23 -5.17
N ILE A 7 -8.11 -14.49 -4.46
CA ILE A 7 -7.55 -13.53 -3.53
C ILE A 7 -7.07 -12.36 -4.38
N VAL A 8 -7.90 -11.33 -4.51
CA VAL A 8 -7.53 -10.10 -5.20
C VAL A 8 -6.43 -9.45 -4.36
N CYS A 9 -5.22 -9.45 -4.88
CA CYS A 9 -4.11 -8.73 -4.26
C CYS A 9 -4.47 -7.24 -4.28
N LEU A 10 -4.61 -6.63 -3.10
CA LEU A 10 -4.99 -5.23 -2.97
C LEU A 10 -3.99 -4.31 -3.68
N ILE A 11 -2.71 -4.67 -3.67
CA ILE A 11 -1.65 -3.94 -4.37
C ILE A 11 -1.87 -4.00 -5.88
N THR A 12 -2.19 -5.17 -6.44
CA THR A 12 -2.50 -5.31 -7.86
C THR A 12 -3.72 -4.49 -8.24
N PHE A 13 -4.76 -4.47 -7.40
CA PHE A 13 -5.93 -3.62 -7.64
C PHE A 13 -5.55 -2.13 -7.65
N VAL A 14 -4.80 -1.65 -6.67
CA VAL A 14 -4.33 -0.26 -6.60
C VAL A 14 -3.46 0.11 -7.81
N ALA A 15 -2.56 -0.79 -8.23
CA ALA A 15 -1.71 -0.58 -9.40
C ALA A 15 -2.54 -0.48 -10.69
N ILE A 16 -3.52 -1.39 -10.88
CA ILE A 16 -4.43 -1.34 -12.03
C ILE A 16 -5.24 -0.04 -12.03
N GLN A 17 -5.77 0.37 -10.88
CA GLN A 17 -6.53 1.61 -10.75
C GLN A 17 -5.65 2.81 -11.12
N ALA A 18 -4.43 2.89 -10.59
CA ALA A 18 -3.48 3.95 -10.90
C ALA A 18 -3.10 4.00 -12.40
N LEU A 19 -2.98 2.84 -13.05
CA LEU A 19 -2.76 2.76 -14.50
C LEU A 19 -3.99 3.23 -15.30
N GLN A 20 -5.20 2.84 -14.88
CA GLN A 20 -6.45 3.30 -15.52
C GLN A 20 -6.66 4.80 -15.38
N ASP A 21 -6.26 5.37 -14.24
CA ASP A 21 -6.39 6.79 -13.94
C ASP A 21 -5.26 7.63 -14.54
N ASP A 22 -4.32 7.02 -15.28
CA ASP A 22 -3.13 7.67 -15.85
C ASP A 22 -2.34 8.45 -14.78
N ALA A 23 -2.09 7.79 -13.65
CA ALA A 23 -1.65 8.41 -12.40
C ALA A 23 -0.16 8.66 -12.28
N PHE A 24 0.65 8.01 -13.11
CA PHE A 24 2.10 8.11 -13.01
C PHE A 24 2.66 9.13 -13.99
N GLU A 25 3.55 9.98 -13.50
CA GLU A 25 4.41 10.81 -14.33
C GLU A 25 5.47 9.87 -14.92
N ILE A 26 5.28 9.49 -16.18
CA ILE A 26 6.16 8.57 -16.87
C ILE A 26 6.75 9.24 -18.10
N GLU A 27 8.07 9.10 -18.26
CA GLU A 27 8.78 9.43 -19.50
C GLU A 27 8.51 8.42 -20.62
N PHE A 28 7.73 7.38 -20.33
CA PHE A 28 7.48 6.26 -21.23
C PHE A 28 6.17 6.42 -21.98
N SER A 29 6.22 6.08 -23.26
CA SER A 29 5.08 6.15 -24.17
C SER A 29 4.26 4.86 -24.15
N SER A 30 4.82 3.76 -23.62
CA SER A 30 4.18 2.44 -23.59
C SER A 30 4.73 1.50 -22.52
N PHE A 31 3.98 0.44 -22.20
CA PHE A 31 4.42 -0.62 -21.29
C PHE A 31 5.60 -1.43 -21.86
N ASP A 32 5.67 -1.61 -23.18
CA ASP A 32 6.78 -2.33 -23.81
C ASP A 32 8.11 -1.57 -23.65
N GLU A 33 8.07 -0.24 -23.71
CA GLU A 33 9.23 0.62 -23.48
C GLU A 33 9.76 0.52 -22.04
N LEU A 34 8.85 0.38 -21.06
CA LEU A 34 9.20 0.11 -19.66
C LEU A 34 9.92 -1.23 -19.51
N LEU A 35 9.44 -2.27 -20.21
CA LEU A 35 9.99 -3.64 -20.14
C LEU A 35 11.31 -3.81 -20.91
N GLN A 36 11.55 -3.01 -21.95
CA GLN A 36 12.75 -3.08 -22.78
C GLN A 36 13.96 -2.35 -22.17
N ARG A 37 13.83 -1.80 -20.96
CA ARG A 37 14.96 -1.14 -20.31
C ARG A 37 16.13 -2.12 -20.10
N PRO A 38 17.37 -1.68 -20.36
CA PRO A 38 18.54 -2.46 -20.01
C PRO A 38 18.51 -2.71 -18.50
N ASN A 39 18.79 -3.95 -18.12
CA ASN A 39 18.85 -4.35 -16.73
C ASN A 39 20.01 -3.59 -16.07
N LEU A 40 19.69 -2.52 -15.34
CA LEU A 40 20.68 -1.77 -14.59
C LEU A 40 21.05 -2.64 -13.38
N GLU A 41 22.24 -3.25 -13.42
CA GLU A 41 22.69 -4.28 -12.46
C GLU A 41 22.55 -3.86 -10.99
N ASP A 42 22.51 -2.56 -10.71
CA ASP A 42 22.42 -1.98 -9.36
C ASP A 42 21.04 -1.40 -8.98
N VAL A 43 20.02 -1.47 -9.86
CA VAL A 43 18.70 -0.85 -9.62
C VAL A 43 17.59 -1.91 -9.60
N ASN A 44 17.16 -2.29 -8.41
CA ASN A 44 16.15 -3.34 -8.19
C ASN A 44 14.69 -2.87 -8.37
N CYS A 45 14.45 -1.58 -8.55
CA CYS A 45 13.12 -1.01 -8.71
C CYS A 45 13.12 0.24 -9.60
N ILE A 46 12.04 0.43 -10.34
CA ILE A 46 11.78 1.68 -11.07
C ILE A 46 10.88 2.54 -10.19
N GLU A 47 11.35 3.74 -9.86
CA GLU A 47 10.52 4.73 -9.19
C GLU A 47 9.58 5.36 -10.22
N LEU A 48 8.27 5.25 -9.96
CA LEU A 48 7.24 5.92 -10.75
C LEU A 48 6.75 7.12 -9.94
N GLY A 49 6.96 8.32 -10.46
CA GLY A 49 6.44 9.55 -9.88
C GLY A 49 4.92 9.61 -10.04
N TRP A 50 4.22 10.29 -9.13
CA TRP A 50 2.80 10.61 -9.29
C TRP A 50 2.65 11.91 -10.09
N LYS A 51 1.67 11.99 -11.00
CA LYS A 51 1.33 13.25 -11.67
C LYS A 51 0.80 14.27 -10.66
N ASP A 52 0.99 15.55 -10.97
CA ASP A 52 0.45 16.65 -10.17
C ASP A 52 -1.07 16.53 -9.99
N GLY A 53 -1.54 16.76 -8.77
CA GLY A 53 -2.96 16.66 -8.40
C GLY A 53 -3.47 15.24 -8.14
N MET A 54 -2.66 14.18 -8.33
CA MET A 54 -3.06 12.82 -7.95
C MET A 54 -3.19 12.63 -6.43
N GLN A 55 -2.53 13.45 -5.63
CA GLN A 55 -2.67 13.43 -4.17
C GLN A 55 -4.09 13.83 -3.70
N GLU A 56 -4.81 14.62 -4.50
CA GLU A 56 -6.17 15.08 -4.19
C GLU A 56 -7.24 14.08 -4.64
N LYS A 57 -6.86 13.10 -5.48
CA LYS A 57 -7.79 12.09 -5.98
C LYS A 57 -7.79 10.86 -5.06
N PRO A 58 -8.95 10.43 -4.56
CA PRO A 58 -9.02 9.24 -3.73
C PRO A 58 -8.82 7.98 -4.59
N ILE A 59 -7.82 7.15 -4.24
CA ILE A 59 -7.64 5.81 -4.84
C ILE A 59 -8.89 4.95 -4.62
N PHE A 60 -9.48 5.04 -3.43
CA PHE A 60 -10.76 4.42 -3.09
C PHE A 60 -11.77 5.54 -2.80
N PRO A 61 -12.81 5.73 -3.63
CA PRO A 61 -13.82 6.76 -3.42
C PRO A 61 -14.79 6.34 -2.28
N LEU A 62 -14.24 6.15 -1.08
CA LEU A 62 -14.94 5.65 0.09
C LEU A 62 -14.84 6.67 1.23
N LYS A 63 -16.00 7.13 1.71
CA LYS A 63 -16.05 8.02 2.86
C LYS A 63 -15.56 7.28 4.12
N TYR A 64 -14.81 7.98 4.97
CA TYR A 64 -14.18 7.37 6.16
C TYR A 64 -15.16 6.69 7.11
N TYR A 65 -16.35 7.26 7.36
CA TYR A 65 -17.35 6.62 8.22
C TYR A 65 -17.82 5.27 7.64
N LYS A 66 -17.92 5.17 6.31
CA LYS A 66 -18.34 3.94 5.64
C LYS A 66 -17.24 2.89 5.70
N PHE A 67 -15.98 3.32 5.56
CA PHE A 67 -14.83 2.46 5.83
C PHE A 67 -14.86 1.91 7.26
N LEU A 68 -15.09 2.75 8.28
CA LEU A 68 -15.19 2.30 9.68
C LEU A 68 -16.36 1.35 9.92
N GLU A 69 -17.51 1.58 9.30
CA GLU A 69 -18.66 0.67 9.37
C GLU A 69 -18.31 -0.71 8.81
N LEU A 70 -17.72 -0.76 7.61
CA LEU A 70 -17.30 -2.01 6.96
C LEU A 70 -16.21 -2.73 7.77
N TRP A 71 -15.26 -1.97 8.31
CA TRP A 71 -14.22 -2.47 9.20
C TRP A 71 -14.82 -3.18 10.43
N ASN A 72 -15.69 -2.50 11.16
CA ASN A 72 -16.33 -3.06 12.36
C ASN A 72 -17.14 -4.33 12.04
N ARG A 73 -17.89 -4.31 10.93
CA ARG A 73 -18.64 -5.48 10.46
C ARG A 73 -17.72 -6.66 10.12
N THR A 74 -16.58 -6.39 9.48
CA THR A 74 -15.59 -7.41 9.14
C THR A 74 -15.03 -8.06 10.41
N TRP A 75 -14.68 -7.27 11.43
CA TRP A 75 -14.19 -7.79 12.72
C TRP A 75 -15.23 -8.65 13.45
N LEU A 76 -16.49 -8.21 13.43
CA LEU A 76 -17.62 -8.95 14.01
C LEU A 76 -17.79 -10.32 13.34
N VAL A 77 -17.85 -10.36 12.00
CA VAL A 77 -18.02 -11.61 11.24
C VAL A 77 -16.81 -12.53 11.37
N ALA A 78 -15.61 -11.97 11.53
CA ALA A 78 -14.39 -12.74 11.82
C ALA A 78 -14.36 -13.33 13.24
N GLY A 79 -15.39 -13.08 14.08
CA GLY A 79 -15.51 -13.67 15.42
C GLY A 79 -14.61 -13.03 16.48
N ASN A 80 -14.07 -11.85 16.21
CA ASN A 80 -13.22 -11.16 17.15
C ASN A 80 -14.04 -10.47 18.25
N ARG A 81 -13.60 -10.63 19.50
CA ARG A 81 -14.30 -10.06 20.67
C ARG A 81 -14.17 -8.54 20.77
N ASN A 82 -13.04 -8.01 20.30
CA ASN A 82 -12.73 -6.59 20.33
C ASN A 82 -12.47 -6.11 18.92
N THR A 83 -13.06 -4.96 18.57
CA THR A 83 -12.76 -4.29 17.32
C THR A 83 -11.49 -3.47 17.48
N LEU A 84 -10.43 -3.86 16.78
CA LEU A 84 -9.21 -3.06 16.73
C LEU A 84 -9.47 -1.79 15.92
N ARG A 85 -8.74 -0.71 16.19
CA ARG A 85 -8.76 0.46 15.30
C ARG A 85 -8.10 0.08 13.97
N PRO A 86 -8.50 0.66 12.82
CA PRO A 86 -7.80 0.45 11.55
C PRO A 86 -6.29 0.68 11.61
N TYR A 87 -5.85 1.59 12.50
CA TYR A 87 -4.43 1.85 12.76
C TYR A 87 -3.63 0.59 13.19
N ALA A 88 -4.27 -0.42 13.76
CA ALA A 88 -3.62 -1.69 14.09
C ALA A 88 -3.05 -2.40 12.85
N LEU A 89 -3.65 -2.22 11.66
CA LEU A 89 -3.07 -2.71 10.41
C LEU A 89 -1.75 -2.03 10.08
N ARG A 90 -1.66 -0.71 10.34
CA ARG A 90 -0.42 0.05 10.11
C ARG A 90 0.68 -0.44 11.03
N ILE A 91 0.38 -0.69 12.31
CA ILE A 91 1.34 -1.26 13.28
C ILE A 91 1.80 -2.64 12.81
N GLY A 92 0.87 -3.56 12.52
CA GLY A 92 1.20 -4.92 12.09
C GLY A 92 1.99 -4.95 10.78
N GLY A 93 1.63 -4.10 9.81
CA GLY A 93 2.38 -3.92 8.56
C GLY A 93 3.78 -3.37 8.81
N GLY A 94 3.90 -2.32 9.63
CA GLY A 94 5.16 -1.72 10.05
C GLY A 94 6.14 -2.73 10.65
N ASN A 95 5.64 -3.63 11.51
CA ASN A 95 6.45 -4.68 12.12
C ASN A 95 6.90 -5.74 11.10
N LYS A 96 6.06 -6.10 10.13
CA LYS A 96 6.44 -7.04 9.05
C LYS A 96 7.48 -6.46 8.10
N ILE A 97 7.36 -5.18 7.74
CA ILE A 97 8.36 -4.55 6.86
C ILE A 97 9.69 -4.32 7.61
N ASN A 98 9.64 -4.10 8.93
CA ASN A 98 10.85 -3.94 9.74
C ASN A 98 11.76 -5.18 9.72
N SER A 99 11.19 -6.39 9.67
CA SER A 99 11.99 -7.61 9.57
C SER A 99 12.53 -7.88 8.17
N SER A 100 12.02 -7.17 7.15
CA SER A 100 12.26 -7.48 5.75
C SER A 100 13.04 -6.40 5.00
N LEU A 101 13.04 -5.16 5.51
CA LEU A 101 13.66 -3.99 4.90
C LEU A 101 14.61 -3.30 5.88
N THR A 102 15.53 -2.49 5.36
CA THR A 102 16.40 -1.66 6.20
C THR A 102 15.57 -0.59 6.94
N SER A 103 16.09 -0.12 8.08
CA SER A 103 15.44 0.92 8.89
C SER A 103 15.21 2.21 8.10
N ALA A 104 16.12 2.57 7.20
CA ALA A 104 15.99 3.74 6.32
C ALA A 104 14.78 3.63 5.40
N ILE A 105 14.62 2.50 4.70
CA ILE A 105 13.50 2.27 3.78
C ILE A 105 12.18 2.17 4.55
N ARG A 106 12.17 1.45 5.68
CA ARG A 106 11.01 1.36 6.58
C ARG A 106 10.54 2.75 7.04
N ASN A 107 11.47 3.58 7.48
CA ASN A 107 11.19 4.93 7.96
C ASN A 107 10.62 5.83 6.85
N TYR A 108 11.18 5.72 5.65
CA TYR A 108 10.66 6.40 4.46
C TYR A 108 9.22 5.97 4.15
N ILE A 109 8.94 4.66 4.04
CA ILE A 109 7.61 4.11 3.75
C ILE A 109 6.58 4.51 4.81
N LEU A 110 6.96 4.47 6.09
CA LEU A 110 6.07 4.85 7.17
C LEU A 110 6.00 6.36 7.37
N SER A 111 6.82 7.16 6.69
CA SER A 111 6.97 8.60 6.93
C SER A 111 7.22 8.93 8.41
N HIS A 112 8.08 8.13 9.06
CA HIS A 112 8.43 8.28 10.48
C HIS A 112 9.95 8.26 10.65
N ASN A 113 10.46 8.93 11.68
CA ASN A 113 11.83 8.72 12.13
C ASN A 113 11.92 7.44 12.98
N THR A 114 13.15 6.99 13.27
CA THR A 114 13.40 5.76 14.03
C THR A 114 12.77 5.80 15.43
N GLN A 115 12.85 6.93 16.11
CA GLN A 115 12.32 7.09 17.47
C GLN A 115 10.79 6.92 17.52
N THR A 116 10.06 7.50 16.57
CA THR A 116 8.60 7.36 16.51
C THR A 116 8.21 5.93 16.17
N PHE A 117 8.99 5.24 15.34
CA PHE A 117 8.77 3.83 15.07
C PHE A 117 8.93 2.99 16.34
N GLU A 118 10.05 3.12 17.04
CA GLU A 118 10.34 2.36 18.27
C GLU A 118 9.29 2.60 19.36
N THR A 119 8.76 3.82 19.46
CA THR A 119 7.77 4.15 20.49
C THR A 119 6.35 3.70 20.16
N SER A 120 6.00 3.64 18.87
CA SER A 120 4.59 3.48 18.44
C SER A 120 4.28 2.14 17.76
N TYR A 121 5.32 1.38 17.39
CA TYR A 121 5.18 0.14 16.61
C TYR A 121 5.77 -1.08 17.32
N GLN A 122 6.70 -0.91 18.27
CA GLN A 122 7.21 -1.97 19.15
C GLN A 122 6.45 -1.99 20.48
#